data_AF-A0A377BYX2-F1
#
_entry.id   AF-A0A377BYX2-F1
#
_cell.length_a   1.000
_cell.length_b   1.000
_cell.length_c   1.000
_cell.angle_alpha   90.00
_cell.angle_beta   90.00
_cell.angle_gamma   90.00
#
_symmetry.space_group_name_H-M   'P 1'
#
loop_
_entity.id
_entity.type
_entity.pdbx_description
1 polymer ?
#
loop_
_entity_poly.entity_id
_entity_poly.type
_entity_poly.pdbx_seq_one_letter_code
_entity_poly.pdbx_strand_id
1 'polypeptide(L)' 'MNVATELKIAFAGAVKAWFAENPQGNDPRYYMRVGMDAMKEVVRNKINVCGSANRISA' A
#
# COMPACT_ATOMS: atom_id res chain seq x y z
N MET A 1 9.14 0.37 15.49
CA MET A 1 8.95 -0.69 14.46
C MET A 1 9.19 -0.06 13.10
N ASN A 2 10.15 -0.57 12.32
CA ASN A 2 10.47 -0.04 10.99
C ASN A 2 9.72 -0.85 9.92
N VAL A 3 9.08 -0.18 8.95
CA VAL A 3 8.18 -0.83 7.97
C VAL A 3 8.49 -0.52 6.50
N ALA A 4 9.57 0.22 6.23
CA ALA A 4 9.85 0.76 4.89
C ALA A 4 9.95 -0.32 3.79
N THR A 5 10.54 -1.46 4.09
CA THR A 5 10.72 -2.55 3.11
C THR A 5 9.39 -3.18 2.71
N GLU A 6 8.52 -3.48 3.67
CA GLU A 6 7.21 -4.10 3.43
C GLU A 6 6.31 -3.18 2.59
N LEU A 7 6.36 -1.86 2.83
CA LEU A 7 5.62 -0.87 2.05
C LEU A 7 6.07 -0.87 0.58
N LYS A 8 7.39 -0.87 0.33
CA LYS A 8 7.92 -0.88 -1.05
C LYS A 8 7.57 -2.18 -1.78
N ILE A 9 7.62 -3.32 -1.09
CA ILE A 9 7.23 -4.63 -1.65
C ILE A 9 5.75 -4.63 -2.03
N ALA A 10 4.87 -4.21 -1.12
CA ALA A 10 3.42 -4.17 -1.37
C ALA A 10 3.06 -3.23 -2.53
N PHE A 11 3.65 -2.04 -2.56
CA PHE A 11 3.45 -1.07 -3.64
C PHE A 11 3.89 -1.62 -4.99
N ALA A 12 5.13 -2.10 -5.09
CA ALA A 12 5.69 -2.60 -6.34
C ALA A 12 4.94 -3.83 -6.86
N GLY A 13 4.52 -4.72 -5.96
CA GLY A 13 3.71 -5.89 -6.31
C GLY A 13 2.36 -5.50 -6.93
N ALA A 14 1.63 -4.58 -6.30
CA ALA A 14 0.33 -4.11 -6.79
C ALA A 14 0.45 -3.36 -8.14
N VAL A 15 1.46 -2.51 -8.29
CA VAL A 15 1.73 -1.81 -9.56
C VAL A 15 2.06 -2.81 -10.67
N LYS A 16 2.88 -3.82 -10.38
CA LYS A 16 3.23 -4.87 -11.36
C LYS A 16 2.00 -5.67 -11.80
N ALA A 17 1.13 -6.05 -10.86
CA ALA A 17 -0.11 -6.74 -11.17
C ALA A 17 -1.03 -5.90 -12.06
N TRP A 18 -1.16 -4.60 -11.76
CA TRP A 18 -1.98 -3.69 -12.55
C TRP A 18 -1.50 -3.59 -14.00
N PHE A 19 -0.20 -3.47 -14.24
CA PHE A 19 0.33 -3.43 -15.61
C PHE A 19 0.17 -4.76 -16.36
N ALA A 20 0.20 -5.90 -15.66
CA ALA A 20 -0.08 -7.20 -16.26
C ALA A 20 -1.54 -7.32 -16.74
N GLU A 21 -2.47 -6.72 -16.00
CA GLU A 21 -3.90 -6.69 -16.34
C GLU A 21 -4.27 -5.55 -17.32
N ASN A 22 -3.48 -4.48 -17.36
CA ASN A 22 -3.74 -3.26 -18.13
C ASN A 22 -2.54 -2.91 -19.03
N PRO A 23 -2.25 -3.70 -20.09
CA PRO A 23 -1.02 -3.56 -20.90
C PRO A 23 -0.93 -2.24 -21.67
N GLN A 24 -2.05 -1.55 -21.91
CA GLN A 24 -2.09 -0.22 -22.56
C GLN A 24 -2.28 0.92 -21.56
N GLY A 25 -2.36 0.61 -20.26
CA GLY A 25 -2.57 1.60 -19.22
C GLY A 25 -1.32 2.44 -18.99
N ASN A 26 -1.47 3.77 -19.03
CA ASN A 26 -0.36 4.70 -18.86
C ASN A 26 -0.64 5.85 -17.87
N ASP A 27 -1.87 5.98 -17.40
CA ASP A 27 -2.24 7.07 -16.49
C ASP A 27 -1.86 6.71 -15.04
N PRO A 28 -0.95 7.48 -14.41
CA PRO A 28 -0.46 7.24 -13.06
C PRO A 28 -1.55 7.17 -12.01
N ARG A 29 -2.67 7.86 -12.22
CA ARG A 29 -3.75 7.88 -11.24
C ARG A 29 -4.37 6.50 -11.02
N TYR A 30 -4.23 5.58 -11.98
CA TYR A 30 -4.70 4.21 -11.82
C TYR A 30 -3.67 3.33 -11.13
N TYR A 31 -2.45 3.22 -11.66
CA TYR A 31 -1.47 2.30 -11.11
C TYR A 31 -0.89 2.78 -9.77
N MET A 32 -0.77 4.09 -9.54
CA MET A 32 -0.34 4.60 -8.23
C MET A 32 -1.42 4.39 -7.16
N ARG A 33 -2.70 4.46 -7.53
CA ARG A 33 -3.81 4.24 -6.60
C ARG A 33 -3.79 2.82 -6.04
N VAL A 34 -3.64 1.80 -6.88
CA VAL A 34 -3.58 0.41 -6.40
C VAL A 34 -2.35 0.16 -5.52
N GLY A 35 -1.21 0.78 -5.85
CA GLY A 35 -0.01 0.71 -5.01
C GLY A 35 -0.24 1.36 -3.65
N MET A 36 -0.87 2.53 -3.59
CA MET A 36 -1.22 3.20 -2.34
C MET A 36 -2.21 2.39 -1.51
N ASP A 37 -3.21 1.76 -2.14
CA ASP A 37 -4.19 0.93 -1.43
C ASP A 37 -3.53 -0.31 -0.82
N ALA A 38 -2.61 -0.96 -1.54
CA ALA A 38 -1.81 -2.06 -0.98
C ALA A 38 -0.95 -1.62 0.22
N MET A 39 -0.33 -0.43 0.15
CA MET A 39 0.41 0.12 1.29
C MET A 39 -0.50 0.42 2.49
N LYS A 40 -1.72 0.93 2.27
CA LYS A 40 -2.68 1.20 3.36
C LYS A 40 -3.01 -0.05 4.15
N GLU A 41 -3.17 -1.20 3.49
CA GLU A 41 -3.41 -2.47 4.17
C GLU A 41 -2.24 -2.89 5.05
N VAL A 42 -1.00 -2.75 4.56
CA VAL A 42 0.20 -2.99 5.37
C VAL A 42 0.23 -2.07 6.60
N VAL A 43 0.00 -0.77 6.42
CA VAL A 43 -0.01 0.20 7.53
C VAL A 43 -1.11 -0.13 8.54
N ARG A 44 -2.34 -0.42 8.09
CA ARG A 44 -3.46 -0.78 8.97
C ARG A 44 -3.14 -2.02 9.81
N ASN A 45 -2.56 -3.05 9.18
CA ASN A 45 -2.12 -4.24 9.90
C ASN A 45 -1.04 -3.90 10.95
N LYS A 46 -0.04 -3.09 10.59
CA LYS A 46 1.04 -2.69 11.52
C LYS A 46 0.52 -1.87 12.70
N ILE A 47 -0.44 -0.97 12.48
CA ILE A 47 -1.11 -0.21 13.55
C ILE A 47 -1.79 -1.17 14.55
N ASN A 48 -2.52 -2.17 14.03
CA ASN A 48 -3.21 -3.15 14.86
C ASN A 48 -2.24 -4.04 15.64
N VAL A 49 -1.21 -4.59 14.98
CA VAL A 49 -0.20 -5.45 15.60
C VAL A 49 0.63 -4.69 16.65
N CYS A 50 0.89 -3.41 16.44
CA CYS A 50 1.55 -2.56 17.44
C CYS A 50 0.63 -2.09 18.57
N GLY A 51 -0.68 -2.34 18.51
CA GLY A 51 -1.63 -1.83 19.50
C GLY A 51 -1.72 -0.30 19.56
N SER A 52 -1.36 0.38 18.46
CA SER A 52 -1.38 1.84 18.35
C SER A 52 -2.70 2.39 17.81
N ALA A 53 -3.64 1.52 17.44
CA ALA A 53 -4.98 1.90 17.03
C ALA A 53 -5.68 2.75 18.12
N ASN A 54 -6.39 3.80 17.71
CA ASN A 54 -7.19 4.67 18.58
C ASN A 54 -6.44 5.37 19.73
N ARG A 55 -5.12 5.57 19.59
CA ARG A 55 -4.29 6.26 20.59
C ARG A 55 -4.26 7.78 20.46
N ILE A 56 -4.92 8.35 19.45
CA ILE A 56 -5.02 9.81 19.24
C ILE A 56 -6.39 10.25 19.75
N SER A 57 -6.42 11.12 20.76
CA SER A 57 -7.63 11.82 21.20
C SER A 57 -7.83 13.08 20.36
N ALA A 58 -9.10 13.44 20.11
CA ALA A 58 -9.49 14.67 19.43
C ALA A 58 -9.21 15.92 20.29
#